data_AF-A0A814Q451-F1
#
_entry.id   AF-A0A814Q451-F1
#
_cell.length_a   1.000
_cell.length_b   1.000
_cell.length_c   1.000
_cell.angle_alpha   90.00
_cell.angle_beta   90.00
_cell.angle_gamma   90.00
#
_symmetry.space_group_name_H-M   'P 1'
#
loop_
_entity.id
_entity.type
_entity.pdbx_description
1 polymer ?
#
loop_
_entity_poly.entity_id
_entity_poly.type
_entity_poly.pdbx_seq_one_letter_code
_entity_poly.pdbx_strand_id
1 'polypeptide(L)'
;SDLVQQHLHGTEISPVLPLHLPPQYTAIVKWILNDVQDDDIREELKMNYKSIYYLESMHGTKSEYTRHVKIEVLNRREYESLLNSGKVNLMGDTFDICRRCGGDRTNIQAHKSCIVKCHHCGGEHEATSYKCPLISDFRRELIRQLKNHPERLPPQVQLFIPSDYRNKKDGARTIFSSRRYDGGPYQNSVNQNYYDRNDSQAWPSLVPVITTNTTSVSTQSELNEKIKTLAKRLEDVKKSHEAEKEIIDLKYKNHIAAMNQAWLLMEQGHEIQ
;
A
#
# COMPACT_ATOMS: atom_id res chain seq x y z
N SER A 1 -31.37 24.08 12.15
CA SER A 1 -31.08 22.62 12.31
C SER A 1 -29.70 22.44 12.93
N ASP A 2 -29.40 23.23 13.96
CA ASP A 2 -28.02 23.66 14.26
C ASP A 2 -27.51 23.02 15.56
N LEU A 3 -28.42 22.31 16.24
CA LEU A 3 -28.16 21.49 17.42
C LEU A 3 -27.26 20.27 17.12
N VAL A 4 -27.29 19.72 15.90
CA VAL A 4 -26.48 18.53 15.54
C VAL A 4 -25.04 18.92 15.21
N GLN A 5 -24.80 20.08 14.61
CA GLN A 5 -23.44 20.54 14.28
C GLN A 5 -22.66 21.04 15.51
N GLN A 6 -23.34 21.62 16.51
CA GLN A 6 -22.69 22.01 17.76
C GLN A 6 -22.19 20.82 18.60
N HIS A 7 -22.65 19.60 18.35
CA HIS A 7 -22.21 18.41 19.11
C HIS A 7 -20.95 17.72 18.56
N LEU A 8 -20.52 18.03 17.33
CA LEU A 8 -19.33 17.39 16.71
C LEU A 8 -18.04 18.22 16.86
N HIS A 9 -18.14 19.51 17.14
CA HIS A 9 -16.98 20.36 17.47
C HIS A 9 -16.57 20.14 18.94
N GLY A 10 -15.89 19.03 19.19
CA GLY A 10 -15.36 18.67 20.51
C GLY A 10 -15.31 17.17 20.78
N THR A 11 -15.90 16.35 19.91
CA THR A 11 -15.79 14.89 20.03
C THR A 11 -14.47 14.45 19.41
N GLU A 12 -13.44 14.22 20.24
CA GLU A 12 -12.30 13.42 19.82
C GLU A 12 -12.80 12.01 19.49
N ILE A 13 -12.94 11.72 18.19
CA ILE A 13 -13.14 10.36 17.72
C ILE A 13 -11.82 9.64 17.98
N SER A 14 -11.74 8.94 19.11
CA SER A 14 -10.70 7.95 19.36
C SER A 14 -11.16 6.63 18.74
N PRO A 15 -10.77 6.32 17.49
CA PRO A 15 -11.20 5.07 16.88
C PRO A 15 -10.73 3.90 17.75
N VAL A 16 -11.67 3.06 18.17
CA VAL A 16 -11.34 1.83 18.88
C VAL A 16 -10.58 0.95 17.90
N LEU A 17 -9.32 0.66 18.20
CA LEU A 17 -8.51 -0.22 17.37
C LEU A 17 -9.16 -1.61 17.32
N PRO A 18 -9.17 -2.28 16.15
CA PRO A 18 -9.71 -3.62 16.06
C PRO A 18 -8.89 -4.58 16.91
N LEU A 19 -9.55 -5.53 17.57
CA LEU A 19 -8.91 -6.50 18.46
C LEU A 19 -7.80 -7.30 17.75
N HIS A 20 -7.98 -7.57 16.45
CA HIS A 20 -7.02 -8.26 15.61
C HIS A 20 -6.89 -7.57 14.26
N LEU A 21 -5.67 -7.52 13.75
CA LEU A 21 -5.40 -7.08 12.40
C LEU A 21 -5.82 -8.15 11.38
N PRO A 22 -6.09 -7.73 10.12
CA PRO A 22 -6.31 -8.67 9.03
C PRO A 22 -5.10 -9.61 8.82
N PRO A 23 -5.30 -10.82 8.28
CA PRO A 23 -4.23 -11.79 8.06
C PRO A 23 -3.04 -11.28 7.24
N GLN A 24 -3.23 -10.24 6.42
CA GLN A 24 -2.15 -9.64 5.63
C GLN A 24 -1.13 -8.85 6.47
N TYR A 25 -1.39 -8.68 7.76
CA TYR A 25 -0.53 -8.02 8.74
C TYR A 25 -0.12 -8.98 9.87
N THR A 26 -0.36 -10.27 9.67
CA THR A 26 -0.10 -11.32 10.66
C THR A 26 1.01 -12.24 10.17
N ALA A 27 1.95 -12.55 11.05
CA ALA A 27 2.94 -13.60 10.89
C ALA A 27 2.76 -14.64 12.00
N ILE A 28 3.09 -15.91 11.71
CA ILE A 28 3.02 -17.00 12.68
C ILE A 28 4.41 -17.63 12.79
N VAL A 29 4.97 -17.55 13.99
CA VAL A 29 6.20 -18.24 14.34
C VAL A 29 5.83 -19.55 15.02
N LYS A 30 6.35 -20.67 14.52
CA LYS A 30 6.04 -22.00 15.04
C LYS A 30 7.20 -22.54 15.87
N TRP A 31 6.89 -23.56 16.67
CA TRP A 31 7.86 -24.33 17.45
C TRP A 31 8.63 -23.52 18.51
N ILE A 32 8.03 -22.45 19.03
CA ILE A 32 8.60 -21.68 20.14
C ILE A 32 8.48 -22.51 21.41
N LEU A 33 9.55 -22.60 22.19
CA LEU A 33 9.56 -23.35 23.45
C LEU A 33 8.55 -22.77 24.45
N ASN A 34 7.91 -23.66 25.22
CA ASN A 34 6.87 -23.28 26.17
C ASN A 34 7.39 -22.49 27.38
N ASP A 35 8.68 -22.58 27.68
CA ASP A 35 9.36 -21.89 28.79
C ASP A 35 9.58 -20.40 28.51
N VAL A 36 9.74 -20.02 27.24
CA VAL A 36 9.85 -18.62 26.81
C VAL A 36 8.53 -17.89 27.10
N GLN A 37 8.58 -16.75 27.79
CA GLN A 37 7.39 -15.97 28.11
C GLN A 37 6.98 -15.06 26.95
N ASP A 38 5.68 -14.80 26.80
CA ASP A 38 5.16 -13.95 25.71
C ASP A 38 5.68 -12.50 25.80
N ASP A 39 5.96 -12.01 27.01
CA ASP A 39 6.54 -10.67 27.22
C ASP A 39 7.98 -10.59 26.73
N ASP A 40 8.81 -11.62 26.98
CA ASP A 40 10.19 -11.68 26.49
C ASP A 40 10.24 -11.67 24.95
N ILE A 41 9.37 -12.48 24.31
CA ILE A 41 9.23 -12.52 22.85
C ILE A 41 8.82 -11.15 22.33
N ARG A 42 7.85 -10.50 22.98
CA ARG A 42 7.35 -9.19 22.59
C ARG A 42 8.44 -8.12 22.69
N GLU A 43 9.20 -8.08 23.79
CA GLU A 43 10.28 -7.12 24.00
C GLU A 43 11.38 -7.26 22.95
N GLU A 44 11.85 -8.48 22.71
CA GLU A 44 12.90 -8.74 21.72
C GLU A 44 12.44 -8.37 20.30
N LEU A 45 11.21 -8.75 19.91
CA LEU A 45 10.70 -8.38 18.61
C LEU A 45 10.51 -6.86 18.47
N LYS A 46 10.09 -6.16 19.54
CA LYS A 46 9.94 -4.70 19.52
C LYS A 46 11.25 -3.95 19.36
N MET A 47 12.40 -4.56 19.66
CA MET A 47 13.71 -3.98 19.35
C MET A 47 13.91 -3.80 17.84
N ASN A 48 13.36 -4.70 17.04
CA ASN A 48 13.49 -4.70 15.57
C ASN A 48 12.26 -4.13 14.85
N TYR A 49 11.06 -4.32 15.43
CA TYR A 49 9.78 -3.99 14.82
C TYR A 49 8.91 -3.22 15.82
N LYS A 50 9.03 -1.90 15.83
CA LYS A 50 8.35 -1.02 16.80
C LYS A 50 6.83 -1.05 16.67
N SER A 51 6.31 -1.41 15.49
CA SER A 51 4.88 -1.43 15.20
C SER A 51 4.18 -2.74 15.53
N ILE A 52 4.82 -3.65 16.27
CA ILE A 52 4.15 -4.82 16.82
C ILE A 52 3.02 -4.38 17.74
N TYR A 53 1.81 -4.71 17.32
CA TYR A 53 0.57 -4.31 17.96
C TYR A 53 0.07 -5.39 18.91
N TYR A 54 0.09 -6.63 18.44
CA TYR A 54 -0.47 -7.76 19.15
C TYR A 54 0.46 -8.96 19.02
N LEU A 55 0.63 -9.67 20.13
CA LEU A 55 1.38 -10.91 20.20
C LEU A 55 0.63 -11.85 21.15
N GLU A 56 0.35 -13.05 20.66
CA GLU A 56 -0.41 -14.05 21.40
C GLU A 56 0.02 -15.47 21.04
N SER A 57 0.12 -16.32 22.05
CA SER A 57 0.25 -17.77 21.90
C SER A 57 -1.03 -18.39 21.34
N MET A 58 -0.95 -19.05 20.19
CA MET A 58 -2.13 -19.62 19.53
C MET A 58 -2.69 -20.83 20.29
N HIS A 59 -3.95 -20.74 20.72
CA HIS A 59 -4.66 -21.86 21.34
C HIS A 59 -4.70 -23.09 20.43
N GLY A 60 -4.60 -24.28 21.04
CA GLY A 60 -4.61 -25.57 20.31
C GLY A 60 -3.31 -25.93 19.59
N THR A 61 -2.29 -25.06 19.61
CA THR A 61 -0.96 -25.33 19.04
C THR A 61 0.09 -25.75 20.06
N LYS A 62 -0.28 -25.74 21.35
CA LYS A 62 0.60 -26.05 22.47
C LYS A 62 0.79 -27.57 22.58
N SER A 63 2.01 -28.03 22.35
CA SER A 63 2.49 -29.37 22.70
C SER A 63 3.10 -29.35 24.12
N GLU A 64 3.69 -30.47 24.54
CA GLU A 64 4.45 -30.54 25.80
C GLU A 64 5.60 -29.54 25.84
N TYR A 65 6.31 -29.37 24.71
CA TYR A 65 7.55 -28.59 24.65
C TYR A 65 7.43 -27.26 23.90
N THR A 66 6.48 -27.14 22.97
CA THR A 66 6.44 -26.02 22.02
C THR A 66 5.03 -25.46 21.82
N ARG A 67 4.94 -24.24 21.34
CA ARG A 67 3.71 -23.57 20.90
C ARG A 67 3.95 -22.73 19.64
N HIS A 68 2.87 -22.26 19.01
CA HIS A 68 2.95 -21.24 17.96
C HIS A 68 2.58 -19.88 18.53
N VAL A 69 3.24 -18.83 18.05
CA VAL A 69 2.96 -17.45 18.42
C VAL A 69 2.54 -16.68 17.19
N LYS A 70 1.42 -15.97 17.32
CA LYS A 70 0.87 -15.04 16.34
C LYS A 70 1.44 -13.66 16.61
N ILE A 71 1.97 -13.01 15.58
CA ILE A 71 2.53 -11.65 15.63
C ILE A 71 1.74 -10.78 14.67
N GLU A 72 1.19 -9.68 15.15
CA GLU A 72 0.50 -8.68 14.33
C GLU A 72 1.27 -7.36 14.30
N VAL A 73 1.50 -6.85 13.10
CA VAL A 73 2.36 -5.69 12.86
C VAL A 73 1.54 -4.59 12.17
N LEU A 74 1.41 -3.41 12.79
CA LEU A 74 0.62 -2.31 12.22
C LEU A 74 1.26 -1.72 10.97
N ASN A 75 2.59 -1.56 10.96
CA ASN A 75 3.29 -0.95 9.85
C ASN A 75 3.55 -1.99 8.75
N ARG A 76 2.93 -1.78 7.60
CA ARG A 76 3.10 -2.63 6.41
C ARG A 76 4.57 -2.80 6.00
N ARG A 77 5.40 -1.76 6.10
CA ARG A 77 6.82 -1.84 5.73
C ARG A 77 7.61 -2.72 6.70
N GLU A 78 7.31 -2.66 7.99
CA GLU A 78 7.93 -3.53 8.99
C GLU A 78 7.47 -4.98 8.79
N TYR A 79 6.19 -5.20 8.50
CA TYR A 79 5.67 -6.51 8.14
C TYR A 79 6.36 -7.10 6.90
N GLU A 80 6.49 -6.31 5.83
CA GLU A 80 7.21 -6.74 4.62
C GLU A 80 8.69 -7.00 4.93
N SER A 81 9.32 -6.22 5.80
CA SER A 81 10.70 -6.47 6.27
C SER A 81 10.82 -7.80 7.01
N LEU A 82 9.89 -8.07 7.94
CA LEU A 82 9.78 -9.32 8.70
C LEU A 82 9.60 -10.52 7.77
N LEU A 83 8.75 -10.40 6.74
CA LEU A 83 8.57 -11.45 5.74
C LEU A 83 9.80 -11.61 4.84
N ASN A 84 10.44 -10.51 4.44
CA ASN A 84 11.56 -10.52 3.51
C ASN A 84 12.84 -11.08 4.15
N SER A 85 13.06 -10.87 5.45
CA SER A 85 14.13 -11.58 6.17
C SER A 85 13.92 -13.10 6.02
N GLY A 86 12.65 -13.53 6.05
CA GLY A 86 12.26 -14.94 6.07
C GLY A 86 12.73 -15.66 7.33
N LYS A 87 13.18 -14.89 8.33
CA LYS A 87 13.81 -15.35 9.56
C LYS A 87 13.45 -14.41 10.70
N VAL A 88 13.14 -14.98 11.85
CA VAL A 88 12.90 -14.26 13.10
C VAL A 88 13.82 -14.85 14.15
N ASN A 89 14.65 -13.99 14.73
CA ASN A 89 15.55 -14.38 15.81
C ASN A 89 14.82 -14.13 17.13
N LEU A 90 14.72 -15.16 17.97
CA LEU A 90 14.15 -15.07 19.31
C LEU A 90 15.04 -15.84 20.28
N MET A 91 15.50 -15.19 21.34
CA MET A 91 16.25 -15.79 22.45
C MET A 91 17.50 -16.54 21.99
N GLY A 92 18.12 -16.08 20.90
CA GLY A 92 19.29 -16.70 20.27
C GLY A 92 18.97 -17.79 19.23
N ASP A 93 17.74 -18.25 19.15
CA ASP A 93 17.27 -19.20 18.12
C ASP A 93 16.78 -18.46 16.87
N THR A 94 16.88 -19.12 15.72
CA THR A 94 16.42 -18.58 14.43
C THR A 94 15.27 -19.41 13.89
N PHE A 95 14.11 -18.77 13.71
CA PHE A 95 12.89 -19.37 13.19
C PHE A 95 12.64 -18.94 11.74
N ASP A 96 12.47 -19.90 10.83
CA ASP A 96 12.20 -19.59 9.43
C ASP A 96 10.71 -19.26 9.18
N ILE A 97 10.45 -18.14 8.52
CA ILE A 97 9.12 -17.71 8.10
C ILE A 97 9.04 -17.71 6.57
N CYS A 98 7.90 -18.14 6.04
CA CYS A 98 7.59 -18.05 4.63
C CYS A 98 7.31 -16.61 4.23
N ARG A 99 8.09 -16.13 3.27
CA ARG A 99 7.94 -14.79 2.68
C ARG A 99 6.58 -14.55 2.02
N ARG A 100 5.86 -15.60 1.62
CA ARG A 100 4.60 -15.50 0.85
C ARG A 100 3.35 -15.50 1.72
N CYS A 101 3.34 -16.29 2.80
CA CYS A 101 2.14 -16.48 3.61
C CYS A 101 2.33 -16.14 5.09
N GLY A 102 3.56 -15.81 5.52
CA GLY A 102 3.87 -15.56 6.93
C GLY A 102 3.81 -16.80 7.82
N GLY A 103 3.65 -18.00 7.25
CA GLY A 103 3.67 -19.28 7.98
C GLY A 103 5.05 -19.93 8.00
N ASP A 104 5.21 -20.98 8.79
CA ASP A 104 6.48 -21.73 8.96
C ASP A 104 7.01 -22.38 7.67
N ARG A 105 8.33 -22.28 7.47
CA ARG A 105 9.08 -22.83 6.32
C ARG A 105 9.90 -24.09 6.65
N THR A 106 9.99 -24.52 7.90
CA THR A 106 10.88 -25.62 8.37
C THR A 106 10.72 -26.92 7.59
N ASN A 107 9.53 -27.22 7.06
CA ASN A 107 9.35 -28.30 6.10
C ASN A 107 9.38 -27.78 4.65
N ILE A 108 10.59 -27.53 4.13
CA ILE A 108 10.81 -27.03 2.76
C ILE A 108 10.06 -27.89 1.73
N GLN A 109 9.93 -29.21 1.93
CA GLN A 109 9.20 -30.08 1.01
C GLN A 109 7.68 -29.86 1.06
N ALA A 110 7.08 -29.77 2.26
CA ALA A 110 5.67 -29.43 2.41
C ALA A 110 5.35 -27.98 2.00
N HIS A 111 6.34 -27.10 2.05
CA HIS A 111 6.19 -25.67 1.76
C HIS A 111 6.54 -25.27 0.31
N LYS A 112 7.02 -26.21 -0.52
CA LYS A 112 7.27 -25.99 -1.97
C LYS A 112 6.02 -25.50 -2.71
N SER A 113 4.85 -25.94 -2.28
CA SER A 113 3.54 -25.52 -2.79
C SER A 113 2.84 -24.55 -1.83
N CYS A 114 3.53 -23.53 -1.32
CA CYS A 114 2.88 -22.43 -0.61
C CYS A 114 1.95 -21.68 -1.57
N ILE A 115 0.74 -22.23 -1.74
CA ILE A 115 -0.33 -21.71 -2.56
C ILE A 115 -1.01 -20.63 -1.72
N VAL A 116 -0.71 -19.37 -2.05
CA VAL A 116 -1.44 -18.23 -1.48
C VAL A 116 -2.86 -18.33 -2.03
N LYS A 117 -3.81 -18.71 -1.17
CA LYS A 117 -5.22 -18.71 -1.52
C LYS A 117 -5.78 -17.30 -1.38
N CYS A 118 -6.52 -16.87 -2.39
CA CYS A 118 -7.20 -15.60 -2.37
C CYS A 118 -8.26 -15.59 -1.26
N HIS A 119 -8.24 -14.58 -0.38
CA HIS A 119 -9.24 -14.46 0.67
C HIS A 119 -10.67 -14.27 0.13
N HIS A 120 -10.83 -13.65 -1.04
CA HIS A 120 -12.15 -13.37 -1.61
C HIS A 120 -12.79 -14.61 -2.23
N CYS A 121 -12.04 -15.38 -3.04
CA CYS A 121 -12.61 -16.47 -3.84
C CYS A 121 -12.02 -17.86 -3.57
N GLY A 122 -11.02 -17.98 -2.68
CA GLY A 122 -10.34 -19.24 -2.36
C GLY A 122 -9.39 -19.77 -3.43
N GLY A 123 -9.31 -19.12 -4.60
CA GLY A 123 -8.45 -19.52 -5.73
C GLY A 123 -6.95 -19.32 -5.49
N GLU A 124 -6.12 -19.95 -6.33
CA GLU A 124 -4.66 -19.94 -6.22
C GLU A 124 -4.02 -18.67 -6.80
N HIS A 125 -4.30 -17.52 -6.19
CA HIS A 125 -3.69 -16.25 -6.52
C HIS A 125 -3.75 -15.29 -5.33
N GLU A 126 -2.94 -14.23 -5.37
CA GLU A 126 -2.96 -13.18 -4.36
C GLU A 126 -4.35 -12.52 -4.28
N ALA A 127 -4.75 -12.07 -3.07
CA ALA A 127 -6.05 -11.43 -2.85
C ALA A 127 -6.22 -10.15 -3.67
N THR A 128 -5.12 -9.44 -3.95
CA THR A 128 -5.06 -8.20 -4.74
C THR A 128 -4.97 -8.44 -6.25
N SER A 129 -4.79 -9.69 -6.67
CA SER A 129 -4.58 -10.06 -8.07
C SER A 129 -5.81 -9.78 -8.93
N TYR A 130 -5.58 -9.30 -10.16
CA TYR A 130 -6.62 -9.20 -11.20
C TYR A 130 -7.19 -10.56 -11.63
N LYS A 131 -6.56 -11.67 -11.22
CA LYS A 131 -7.07 -13.03 -11.42
C LYS A 131 -8.26 -13.36 -10.51
N CYS A 132 -8.51 -12.57 -9.47
CA CYS A 132 -9.65 -12.77 -8.58
C CYS A 132 -10.95 -12.35 -9.27
N PRO A 133 -11.91 -13.26 -9.51
CA PRO A 133 -13.16 -12.93 -10.19
C PRO A 133 -13.97 -11.88 -9.41
N LEU A 134 -14.06 -12.02 -8.08
CA LEU A 134 -14.81 -11.09 -7.23
C LEU A 134 -14.23 -9.67 -7.23
N ILE A 135 -12.90 -9.53 -7.14
CA ILE A 135 -12.24 -8.22 -7.21
C ILE A 135 -12.32 -7.64 -8.62
N SER A 136 -12.23 -8.48 -9.65
CA SER A 136 -12.42 -8.06 -11.04
C SER A 136 -13.84 -7.52 -11.26
N ASP A 137 -14.86 -8.23 -10.78
CA ASP A 137 -16.27 -7.79 -10.83
C ASP A 137 -16.49 -6.48 -10.07
N PHE A 138 -15.98 -6.40 -8.84
CA PHE A 138 -16.08 -5.19 -8.03
C PHE A 138 -15.41 -3.98 -8.72
N ARG A 139 -14.21 -4.16 -9.27
CA ARG A 139 -13.52 -3.09 -10.02
C ARG A 139 -14.28 -2.69 -11.28
N ARG A 140 -14.86 -3.64 -12.01
CA ARG A 140 -15.71 -3.36 -13.19
C ARG A 140 -16.92 -2.52 -12.80
N GLU A 141 -17.58 -2.86 -11.70
CA GLU A 141 -18.72 -2.11 -11.19
C GLU A 141 -18.33 -0.72 -10.70
N LEU A 142 -17.22 -0.59 -9.97
CA LEU A 142 -16.68 0.71 -9.55
C LEU A 142 -16.40 1.62 -10.76
N ILE A 143 -15.78 1.07 -11.81
CA ILE A 143 -15.55 1.80 -13.06
C ILE A 143 -16.86 2.20 -13.72
N ARG A 144 -17.89 1.35 -13.70
CA ARG A 144 -19.23 1.66 -14.23
C ARG A 144 -19.86 2.83 -13.47
N GLN A 145 -19.78 2.82 -12.14
CA GLN A 145 -20.27 3.90 -11.29
C GLN A 145 -19.51 5.20 -11.53
N LEU A 146 -18.18 5.16 -11.58
CA LEU A 146 -17.34 6.33 -11.87
C LEU A 146 -17.63 6.93 -13.25
N LYS A 147 -17.93 6.11 -14.27
CA LYS A 147 -18.31 6.59 -15.61
C LYS A 147 -19.66 7.32 -15.64
N ASN A 148 -20.56 6.96 -14.73
CA ASN A 148 -21.88 7.55 -14.60
C ASN A 148 -21.92 8.72 -13.60
N HIS A 149 -20.82 8.97 -12.88
CA HIS A 149 -20.73 10.06 -11.93
C HIS A 149 -20.82 11.42 -12.66
N PRO A 150 -21.63 12.38 -12.17
CA PRO A 150 -21.84 13.68 -12.82
C PRO A 150 -20.55 14.50 -12.91
N GLU A 151 -19.68 14.39 -11.91
CA GLU A 151 -18.33 14.96 -11.93
C GLU A 151 -17.36 13.95 -12.56
N ARG A 152 -17.40 13.82 -13.89
CA ARG A 152 -16.45 12.98 -14.60
C ARG A 152 -15.04 13.52 -14.41
N LEU A 153 -14.13 12.66 -13.96
CA LEU A 153 -12.70 12.93 -14.03
C LEU A 153 -12.31 13.25 -15.48
N PRO A 154 -11.48 14.28 -15.71
CA PRO A 154 -11.06 14.66 -17.06
C PRO A 154 -10.44 13.45 -17.79
N PRO A 155 -10.60 13.35 -19.12
CA PRO A 155 -10.21 12.18 -19.92
C PRO A 155 -8.73 11.79 -19.83
N GLN A 156 -7.89 12.64 -19.23
CA GLN A 156 -6.48 12.40 -18.99
C GLN A 156 -6.23 11.44 -17.80
N VAL A 157 -7.21 11.23 -16.90
CA VAL A 157 -7.14 10.29 -15.76
C VAL A 157 -7.87 9.00 -16.12
N GLN A 158 -7.47 8.34 -17.20
CA GLN A 158 -7.99 7.01 -17.52
C GLN A 158 -7.20 5.95 -16.74
N LEU A 159 -7.91 5.22 -15.86
CA LEU A 159 -7.37 4.04 -15.17
C LEU A 159 -6.85 3.05 -16.21
N PHE A 160 -5.52 2.89 -16.25
CA PHE A 160 -4.85 2.02 -17.20
C PHE A 160 -4.97 0.57 -16.71
N ILE A 161 -5.89 -0.20 -17.30
CA ILE A 161 -5.93 -1.65 -17.12
C ILE A 161 -4.96 -2.27 -18.15
N PRO A 162 -3.89 -2.98 -17.72
CA PRO A 162 -2.94 -3.60 -18.63
C PRO A 162 -3.64 -4.56 -19.61
N SER A 163 -3.11 -4.65 -20.83
CA SER A 163 -3.68 -5.44 -21.94
C SER A 163 -3.91 -6.90 -21.57
N ASP A 164 -3.01 -7.49 -20.78
CA ASP A 164 -2.99 -8.91 -20.44
C ASP A 164 -4.16 -9.33 -19.54
N TYR A 165 -4.81 -8.35 -18.90
CA TYR A 165 -5.97 -8.56 -18.04
C TYR A 165 -7.29 -8.13 -18.69
N ARG A 166 -7.26 -7.69 -19.95
CA ARG A 166 -8.49 -7.41 -20.71
C ARG A 166 -9.04 -8.71 -21.26
N ASN A 167 -10.34 -8.94 -21.08
CA ASN A 167 -11.00 -10.10 -21.65
C ASN A 167 -10.89 -10.01 -23.19
N LYS A 168 -10.35 -11.03 -23.85
CA LYS A 168 -10.14 -11.03 -25.31
C LYS A 168 -11.45 -10.84 -26.11
N LYS A 169 -12.59 -11.15 -25.48
CA LYS A 169 -13.93 -10.92 -26.05
C LYS A 169 -14.40 -9.48 -25.99
N ASP A 170 -13.87 -8.66 -25.06
CA ASP A 170 -14.20 -7.24 -24.91
C ASP A 170 -13.36 -6.37 -25.87
N GLY A 171 -13.14 -6.89 -27.09
CA GLY A 171 -12.19 -6.40 -28.09
C GLY A 171 -11.98 -4.90 -28.03
N ALA A 172 -10.69 -4.49 -28.00
CA ALA A 172 -10.23 -3.13 -27.76
C ALA A 172 -11.11 -2.06 -28.42
N ARG A 173 -12.17 -1.64 -27.71
CA ARG A 173 -12.85 -0.39 -27.98
C ARG A 173 -11.90 0.67 -27.44
N THR A 174 -10.84 0.96 -28.18
CA THR A 174 -10.21 2.28 -28.11
C THR A 174 -11.32 3.27 -28.41
N ILE A 175 -11.79 3.94 -27.36
CA ILE A 175 -12.81 4.99 -27.40
C ILE A 175 -12.14 6.24 -27.97
N PHE A 176 -11.69 6.15 -29.21
CA PHE A 176 -11.45 7.29 -30.06
C PHE A 176 -12.18 6.98 -31.35
N SER A 177 -13.49 7.21 -31.34
CA SER A 177 -14.20 7.50 -32.57
C SER A 177 -13.69 8.86 -33.06
N SER A 178 -12.56 8.86 -33.77
CA SER A 178 -12.30 9.94 -34.71
C SER A 178 -13.54 10.02 -35.60
N ARG A 179 -14.25 11.15 -35.55
CA ARG A 179 -15.31 11.48 -36.50
C ARG A 179 -14.76 11.15 -37.88
N ARG A 180 -15.38 10.15 -38.53
CA ARG A 180 -15.13 9.85 -39.93
C ARG A 180 -15.52 11.11 -40.70
N TYR A 181 -14.50 11.75 -41.28
CA TYR A 181 -14.68 12.59 -42.44
C TYR A 181 -15.04 11.63 -43.57
N ASP A 182 -16.27 11.73 -44.08
CA ASP A 182 -16.68 11.04 -45.30
C ASP A 182 -15.89 11.61 -46.47
N GLY A 183 -15.03 10.79 -47.10
CA GLY A 183 -14.34 11.19 -48.31
C GLY A 183 -13.16 10.30 -48.69
N GLY A 184 -13.41 9.24 -49.45
CA GLY A 184 -12.43 8.66 -50.36
C GLY A 184 -12.21 7.15 -50.27
N PRO A 185 -12.29 6.41 -51.40
CA PRO A 185 -11.94 5.00 -51.44
C PRO A 185 -10.41 4.89 -51.57
N TYR A 186 -9.73 4.59 -50.46
CA TYR A 186 -8.33 4.17 -50.51
C TYR A 186 -8.19 2.73 -50.04
N GLN A 187 -7.51 1.98 -50.90
CA GLN A 187 -7.34 0.54 -50.85
C GLN A 187 -6.62 0.07 -49.60
N ASN A 188 -7.04 -1.10 -49.12
CA ASN A 188 -6.38 -1.88 -48.09
C ASN A 188 -4.91 -2.17 -48.45
N SER A 189 -3.98 -1.54 -47.73
CA SER A 189 -2.66 -2.13 -47.46
C SER A 189 -2.51 -2.26 -45.96
N VAL A 190 -2.70 -3.49 -45.49
CA VAL A 190 -2.48 -3.91 -44.10
C VAL A 190 -0.98 -3.78 -43.80
N ASN A 191 -0.57 -2.60 -43.34
CA ASN A 191 0.67 -2.43 -42.60
C ASN A 191 0.34 -2.62 -41.12
N GLN A 192 0.41 -3.88 -40.67
CA GLN A 192 0.59 -4.19 -39.26
C GLN A 192 1.97 -3.68 -38.83
N ASN A 193 2.07 -2.40 -38.52
CA ASN A 193 3.16 -1.89 -37.69
C ASN A 193 2.92 -2.40 -36.27
N TYR A 194 3.45 -3.59 -36.04
CA TYR A 194 3.69 -4.21 -34.77
C TYR A 194 4.47 -3.22 -33.89
N TYR A 195 3.79 -2.58 -32.94
CA TYR A 195 4.48 -1.87 -31.86
C TYR A 195 5.03 -2.94 -30.91
N ASP A 196 6.17 -3.53 -31.28
CA ASP A 196 7.12 -4.12 -30.34
C ASP A 196 7.79 -2.97 -29.58
N ARG A 197 7.03 -2.30 -28.72
CA ARG A 197 7.57 -1.39 -27.72
C ARG A 197 7.79 -2.21 -26.46
N ASN A 198 9.06 -2.54 -26.26
CA ASN A 198 9.62 -3.07 -25.04
C ASN A 198 9.33 -2.07 -23.89
N ASP A 199 8.16 -2.20 -23.25
CA ASP A 199 7.60 -1.28 -22.24
C ASP A 199 8.28 -1.37 -20.87
N SER A 200 9.50 -1.88 -20.80
CA SER A 200 10.33 -1.89 -19.61
C SER A 200 10.98 -0.53 -19.29
N GLN A 201 10.78 0.51 -20.12
CA GLN A 201 11.29 1.87 -19.89
C GLN A 201 10.22 2.95 -19.61
N ALA A 202 8.93 2.60 -19.55
CA ALA A 202 7.85 3.59 -19.38
C ALA A 202 7.66 4.08 -17.92
N TRP A 203 8.42 3.55 -16.96
CA TRP A 203 8.42 4.04 -15.59
C TRP A 203 9.72 4.81 -15.32
N PRO A 204 9.67 6.07 -14.83
CA PRO A 204 10.86 6.71 -14.30
C PRO A 204 11.38 5.84 -13.15
N SER A 205 12.57 5.26 -13.31
CA SER A 205 13.25 4.53 -12.25
C SER A 205 13.53 5.49 -11.10
N LEU A 206 12.73 5.42 -10.05
CA LEU A 206 12.96 6.13 -8.79
C LEU A 206 14.00 5.43 -7.90
N VAL A 207 14.65 4.38 -8.41
CA VAL A 207 15.76 3.72 -7.73
C VAL A 207 17.07 4.23 -8.33
N PRO A 208 17.91 4.97 -7.58
CA PRO A 208 19.25 5.28 -8.03
C PRO A 208 20.01 3.97 -8.19
N VAL A 209 20.46 3.70 -9.41
CA VAL A 209 21.41 2.63 -9.70
C VAL A 209 22.71 2.98 -8.98
N ILE A 210 22.95 2.35 -7.83
CA ILE A 210 24.24 2.44 -7.14
C ILE A 210 25.19 1.50 -7.86
N THR A 211 25.82 1.99 -8.93
CA THR A 211 27.04 1.39 -9.47
C THR A 211 28.13 1.52 -8.42
N THR A 212 28.42 0.44 -7.69
CA THR A 212 29.58 0.34 -6.80
C THR A 212 30.84 0.20 -7.64
N ASN A 213 31.31 1.32 -8.20
CA ASN A 213 32.67 1.41 -8.70
C ASN A 213 33.61 1.62 -7.51
N THR A 214 34.24 0.53 -7.11
CA THR A 214 35.25 0.44 -6.05
C THR A 214 36.55 1.09 -6.52
N THR A 215 36.66 2.42 -6.48
CA THR A 215 37.96 3.12 -6.58
C THR A 215 37.80 4.59 -6.20
N SER A 216 38.09 4.91 -4.93
CA SER A 216 38.94 6.04 -4.55
C SER A 216 39.02 6.08 -3.02
N VAL A 217 40.24 6.09 -2.48
CA VAL A 217 40.48 6.45 -1.09
C VAL A 217 40.16 7.94 -0.99
N SER A 218 38.91 8.26 -0.70
CA SER A 218 38.50 9.64 -0.39
C SER A 218 39.28 10.08 0.84
N THR A 219 40.02 11.17 0.72
CA THR A 219 40.73 11.74 1.86
C THR A 219 39.74 12.10 2.97
N GLN A 220 40.12 11.97 4.23
CA GLN A 220 39.24 12.27 5.37
C GLN A 220 38.67 13.71 5.31
N SER A 221 39.41 14.65 4.68
CA SER A 221 38.95 16.00 4.37
C SER A 221 37.76 16.05 3.41
N GLU A 222 37.77 15.24 2.33
CA GLU A 222 36.64 15.18 1.39
C GLU A 222 35.39 14.58 2.04
N LEU A 223 35.58 13.60 2.92
CA LEU A 223 34.46 13.01 3.67
C LEU A 223 33.82 14.07 4.59
N ASN A 224 34.64 14.86 5.28
CA ASN A 224 34.14 15.93 6.16
C ASN A 224 33.39 17.03 5.38
N GLU A 225 33.85 17.42 4.21
CA GLU A 225 33.13 18.39 3.35
C GLU A 225 31.82 17.82 2.82
N LYS A 226 31.78 16.52 2.48
CA LYS A 226 30.53 15.84 2.11
C LYS A 226 29.54 15.80 3.28
N ILE A 227 30.00 15.50 4.50
CA ILE A 227 29.15 15.50 5.71
C ILE A 227 28.57 16.90 5.95
N LYS A 228 29.40 17.94 5.85
CA LYS A 228 28.97 19.33 6.02
C LYS A 228 27.93 19.75 4.97
N THR A 229 28.14 19.34 3.71
CA THR A 229 27.20 19.60 2.61
C THR A 229 25.88 18.88 2.82
N LEU A 230 25.91 17.62 3.28
CA LEU A 230 24.71 16.84 3.58
C LEU A 230 23.93 17.43 4.77
N ALA A 231 24.63 17.87 5.83
CA ALA A 231 24.00 18.52 6.97
C ALA A 231 23.27 19.81 6.55
N LYS A 232 23.87 20.62 5.67
CA LYS A 232 23.23 21.81 5.11
C LYS A 232 21.99 21.46 4.30
N ARG A 233 22.07 20.47 3.40
CA ARG A 233 20.92 20.03 2.60
C ARG A 233 19.78 19.50 3.48
N LEU A 234 20.10 18.79 4.56
CA LEU A 234 19.10 18.30 5.50
C LEU A 234 18.37 19.46 6.19
N GLU A 235 19.09 20.50 6.56
CA GLU A 235 18.51 21.71 7.16
C GLU A 235 17.60 22.47 6.18
N ASP A 236 18.02 22.60 4.92
CA ASP A 236 17.21 23.22 3.86
C ASP A 236 15.91 22.43 3.62
N VAL A 237 15.98 21.09 3.63
CA VAL A 237 14.80 20.21 3.49
C VAL A 237 13.85 20.36 4.68
N LYS A 238 14.36 20.46 5.91
CA LYS A 238 13.53 20.69 7.11
C LYS A 238 12.76 22.01 7.01
N LYS A 239 13.43 23.10 6.63
CA LYS A 239 12.81 24.41 6.44
C LYS A 239 11.74 24.39 5.34
N SER A 240 12.02 23.70 4.22
CA SER A 240 11.04 23.53 3.15
C SER A 240 9.80 22.77 3.65
N HIS A 241 9.99 21.72 4.45
CA HIS A 241 8.89 20.93 5.00
C HIS A 241 8.04 21.72 6.01
N GLU A 242 8.67 22.53 6.86
CA GLU A 242 7.96 23.43 7.79
C GLU A 242 7.12 24.47 7.04
N ALA A 243 7.67 25.08 5.98
CA ALA A 243 6.93 26.02 5.13
C ALA A 243 5.74 25.36 4.40
N GLU A 244 5.90 24.13 3.90
CA GLU A 244 4.80 23.38 3.30
C GLU A 244 3.70 23.06 4.31
N LYS A 245 4.07 22.72 5.55
CA LYS A 245 3.12 22.47 6.63
C LYS A 245 2.29 23.72 6.95
N GLU A 246 2.92 24.89 7.03
CA GLU A 246 2.22 26.17 7.23
C GLU A 246 1.24 26.49 6.09
N ILE A 247 1.61 26.21 4.84
CA ILE A 247 0.73 26.40 3.68
C ILE A 247 -0.49 25.47 3.76
N ILE A 248 -0.31 24.21 4.15
CA ILE A 248 -1.40 23.24 4.31
C ILE A 248 -2.35 23.69 5.42
N ASP A 249 -1.81 24.10 6.57
CA ASP A 249 -2.61 24.60 7.70
C ASP A 249 -3.42 25.84 7.32
N LEU A 250 -2.83 26.76 6.54
CA LEU A 250 -3.54 27.93 6.03
C LEU A 250 -4.68 27.55 5.07
N LYS A 251 -4.43 26.62 4.14
CA LYS A 251 -5.47 26.11 3.22
C LYS A 251 -6.62 25.45 3.98
N TYR A 252 -6.30 24.67 5.01
CA TYR A 252 -7.29 24.03 5.86
C TYR A 252 -8.16 25.06 6.60
N LYS A 253 -7.55 26.08 7.21
CA LYS A 253 -8.27 27.18 7.86
C LYS A 253 -9.19 27.93 6.89
N ASN A 254 -8.70 28.22 5.67
CA ASN A 254 -9.51 28.88 4.64
C ASN A 254 -10.69 28.01 4.19
N HIS A 255 -10.50 26.70 4.08
CA HIS A 255 -11.57 25.77 3.71
C HIS A 255 -12.67 25.73 4.79
N ILE A 256 -12.30 25.65 6.07
CA ILE A 256 -13.25 25.72 7.19
C ILE A 256 -14.02 27.05 7.16
N ALA A 257 -13.33 28.18 6.96
CA ALA A 257 -13.98 29.48 6.89
C ALA A 257 -15.00 29.57 5.75
N ALA A 258 -14.66 29.04 4.57
CA ALA A 258 -15.57 28.99 3.42
C ALA A 258 -16.79 28.10 3.68
N MET A 259 -16.61 26.94 4.34
CA MET A 259 -17.71 26.06 4.73
C MET A 259 -18.66 26.75 5.72
N ASN A 260 -18.11 27.43 6.74
CA ASN A 260 -18.91 28.16 7.72
C ASN A 260 -19.70 29.31 7.06
N GLN A 261 -19.11 30.02 6.11
CA GLN A 261 -19.80 31.07 5.37
C GLN A 261 -20.93 30.52 4.48
N ALA A 262 -20.67 29.42 3.76
CA ALA A 262 -21.68 28.76 2.94
C ALA A 262 -22.87 28.27 3.79
N TRP A 263 -22.57 27.75 4.98
CA TRP A 263 -23.58 27.30 5.92
C TRP A 263 -24.46 28.45 6.43
N LEU A 264 -23.87 29.58 6.84
CA LEU A 264 -24.62 30.78 7.24
C LEU A 264 -25.56 31.29 6.14
N LEU A 265 -25.12 31.25 4.87
CA LEU A 265 -25.97 31.65 3.73
C LEU A 265 -27.15 30.70 3.53
N MET A 266 -26.98 29.40 3.78
CA MET A 266 -28.08 28.43 3.71
C MET A 266 -29.10 28.66 4.82
N GLU A 267 -28.66 28.96 6.05
CA GLU A 267 -29.57 29.28 7.16
C GLU A 267 -30.42 30.52 6.86
N GLN A 268 -29.81 31.60 6.37
CA GLN A 268 -30.52 32.82 6.00
C GLN A 268 -31.54 32.60 4.88
N GLY A 269 -31.29 31.67 3.96
CA GLY A 269 -32.23 31.31 2.89
C GLY A 269 -33.50 30.61 3.39
N HIS A 270 -33.43 29.92 4.53
CA HIS A 270 -34.57 29.23 5.14
C HIS A 270 -35.52 30.17 5.91
N GLU A 271 -35.04 31.33 6.37
CA GLU A 271 -35.88 32.30 7.09
C GLU A 271 -36.75 33.18 6.17
N ILE A 272 -36.51 33.13 4.85
CA ILE A 272 -37.19 33.98 3.84
C ILE A 272 -38.38 33.24 3.18
N GLN A 273 -38.65 31.98 3.55
CA GLN A 273 -39.82 31.19 3.10
C GLN A 273 -40.88 31.06 4.19
#